data_AF-A0A353H5P6-F1
#
_entry.id   AF-A0A353H5P6-F1
#
_cell.length_a   1.000
_cell.length_b   1.000
_cell.length_c   1.000
_cell.angle_alpha   90.00
_cell.angle_beta   90.00
_cell.angle_gamma   90.00
#
_symmetry.space_group_name_H-M   'P 1'
#
loop_
_entity.id
_entity.type
_entity.pdbx_description
1 polymer ?
#
loop_
_entity_poly.entity_id
_entity_poly.type
_entity_poly.pdbx_seq_one_letter_code
_entity_poly.pdbx_strand_id
1 'polypeptide(L)'
;MPDVSMDFEEMLISEAKKRKVAEKKVVQQDLPVALNPGKLVAFDTRAVIANLKVLEKASEKLVAEANALVIQTPDEKTRATDLSGDLQTVIKKVKKQCDDFLLPYNKVRTVVNGVKKRITDAATKTKSIVNNKIMQYKRQEELNQEKAQRIIDEQTKIVQKQYDKQAKELKITAPILKPIQAPKPERVVRGDTGASVYMRKTWKCEIVEPDNVPMALLDKEGKIRYRLCVPSQTLLNNAVKMGERHIEGCRIYEQEKPVTRSA
;
A
#
# COMPACT_ATOMS: atom_id res chain seq x y z
N MET A 1 -38.42 -42.62 -8.81
CA MET A 1 -37.20 -41.89 -8.41
C MET A 1 -36.71 -41.15 -9.64
N PRO A 2 -36.80 -39.81 -9.70
CA PRO A 2 -36.23 -39.07 -10.81
C PRO A 2 -34.75 -38.76 -10.55
N ASP A 3 -33.99 -38.89 -11.63
CA ASP A 3 -32.54 -38.76 -11.77
C ASP A 3 -32.10 -37.30 -11.56
N VAL A 4 -31.24 -37.02 -10.58
CA VAL A 4 -30.75 -35.66 -10.23
C VAL A 4 -29.28 -35.51 -10.63
N SER A 5 -28.89 -36.10 -11.76
CA SER A 5 -27.49 -36.21 -12.16
C SER A 5 -27.01 -35.19 -13.21
N MET A 6 -27.82 -34.20 -13.60
CA MET A 6 -27.51 -33.32 -14.74
C MET A 6 -27.26 -31.83 -14.48
N ASP A 7 -27.24 -31.33 -13.24
CA ASP A 7 -27.27 -29.86 -13.04
C ASP A 7 -25.95 -29.20 -12.63
N PHE A 8 -24.89 -29.96 -12.33
CA PHE A 8 -23.65 -29.35 -11.80
C PHE A 8 -22.71 -28.81 -12.90
N GLU A 9 -22.57 -29.52 -14.02
CA GLU A 9 -21.74 -29.05 -15.14
C GLU A 9 -22.39 -27.87 -15.86
N GLU A 10 -23.72 -27.86 -16.03
CA GLU A 10 -24.42 -26.72 -16.60
C GLU A 10 -24.35 -25.48 -15.70
N MET A 11 -24.40 -25.65 -14.37
CA MET A 11 -24.16 -24.56 -13.42
C MET A 11 -22.76 -23.95 -13.58
N LEU A 12 -21.71 -24.78 -13.64
CA LEU A 12 -20.32 -24.32 -13.77
C LEU A 12 -20.08 -23.59 -15.10
N ILE A 13 -20.67 -24.09 -16.19
CA ILE A 13 -20.60 -23.44 -17.50
C ILE A 13 -21.37 -22.10 -17.49
N SER A 14 -22.50 -22.03 -16.78
CA SER A 14 -23.29 -20.79 -16.65
C SER A 14 -22.55 -19.72 -15.83
N GLU A 15 -21.84 -20.11 -14.75
CA GLU A 15 -21.04 -19.20 -13.94
C GLU A 15 -19.79 -18.72 -14.69
N ALA A 16 -19.13 -19.61 -15.43
CA ALA A 16 -17.98 -19.25 -16.27
C ALA A 16 -18.37 -18.26 -17.39
N LYS A 17 -19.55 -18.44 -18.01
CA LYS A 17 -20.09 -17.48 -18.98
C LYS A 17 -20.44 -16.14 -18.34
N LYS A 18 -21.06 -16.13 -17.16
CA LYS A 18 -21.36 -14.90 -16.40
C LYS A 18 -20.08 -14.13 -16.03
N ARG A 19 -19.01 -14.83 -15.62
CA ARG A 19 -17.70 -14.22 -15.33
C ARG A 19 -17.03 -13.63 -16.58
N LYS A 20 -17.07 -14.31 -17.72
CA LYS A 20 -16.54 -13.78 -18.99
C LYS A 20 -17.31 -12.54 -19.48
N VAL A 21 -18.63 -12.49 -19.28
CA VAL A 21 -19.42 -11.29 -19.62
C VAL A 21 -19.13 -10.14 -18.66
N ALA A 22 -18.95 -10.41 -17.36
CA ALA A 22 -18.54 -9.40 -16.38
C ALA A 22 -17.13 -8.86 -16.66
N GLU A 23 -16.17 -9.71 -17.02
CA GLU A 23 -14.81 -9.27 -17.41
C GLU A 23 -14.82 -8.44 -18.70
N LYS A 24 -15.62 -8.81 -19.71
CA LYS A 24 -15.77 -7.99 -20.93
C LYS A 24 -16.40 -6.63 -20.64
N LYS A 25 -17.34 -6.54 -19.69
CA LYS A 25 -18.03 -5.29 -19.35
C LYS A 25 -17.18 -4.33 -18.51
N VAL A 26 -16.21 -4.84 -17.74
CA VAL A 26 -15.29 -4.01 -16.94
C VAL A 26 -14.16 -3.41 -17.79
N VAL A 27 -13.81 -4.01 -18.94
CA VAL A 27 -12.71 -3.53 -19.79
C VAL A 27 -13.11 -2.39 -20.74
N GLN A 28 -14.42 -2.16 -20.96
CA GLN A 28 -14.93 -1.08 -21.83
C GLN A 28 -15.49 0.13 -21.06
N GLN A 29 -15.04 0.38 -19.83
CA GLN A 29 -15.26 1.69 -19.22
C GLN A 29 -14.33 2.72 -19.85
N ASP A 30 -14.86 3.36 -20.89
CA ASP A 30 -14.55 4.68 -21.43
C ASP A 30 -13.16 5.22 -21.06
N LEU A 31 -12.21 5.06 -21.98
CA LEU A 31 -11.01 5.89 -22.02
C LEU A 31 -11.45 7.36 -22.03
N PRO A 32 -11.26 8.12 -20.93
CA PRO A 32 -11.65 9.52 -20.95
C PRO A 32 -10.59 10.26 -21.76
N VAL A 33 -11.04 10.81 -22.89
CA VAL A 33 -10.42 11.86 -23.68
C VAL A 33 -9.04 11.48 -24.24
N ALA A 34 -9.01 11.22 -25.55
CA ALA A 34 -7.78 11.25 -26.33
C ALA A 34 -7.07 12.59 -26.09
N LEU A 35 -6.01 12.56 -25.28
CA LEU A 35 -5.01 13.62 -25.26
C LEU A 35 -4.39 13.62 -26.66
N ASN A 36 -4.86 14.51 -27.54
CA ASN A 36 -4.25 14.73 -28.84
C ASN A 36 -2.78 15.12 -28.63
N PRO A 37 -1.80 14.23 -28.89
CA PRO A 37 -0.40 14.50 -28.60
C PRO A 37 0.17 15.58 -29.54
N GLY A 38 -0.54 15.91 -30.62
CA GLY A 38 -0.15 16.95 -31.59
C GLY A 38 -0.43 18.40 -31.18
N LYS A 39 -1.07 18.64 -30.02
CA LYS A 39 -1.21 19.99 -29.43
C LYS A 39 -0.49 20.05 -28.09
N LEU A 40 0.80 19.73 -28.07
CA LEU A 40 1.69 20.34 -27.07
C LEU A 40 1.63 21.84 -27.34
N VAL A 41 0.84 22.56 -26.54
CA VAL A 41 0.82 24.01 -26.59
C VAL A 41 2.24 24.44 -26.28
N ALA A 42 2.98 24.87 -27.29
CA ALA A 42 4.27 25.51 -27.09
C ALA A 42 4.00 26.68 -26.15
N PHE A 43 4.46 26.57 -24.92
CA PHE A 43 4.29 27.63 -23.93
C PHE A 43 5.12 28.81 -24.41
N ASP A 44 4.47 29.81 -25.01
CA ASP A 44 5.14 31.06 -25.34
C ASP A 44 5.39 31.85 -24.05
N THR A 45 6.50 31.52 -23.42
CA THR A 45 6.99 32.19 -22.22
C THR A 45 7.32 33.65 -22.49
N ARG A 46 7.62 34.05 -23.74
CA ARG A 46 8.05 35.41 -24.07
C ARG A 46 6.91 36.40 -23.92
N ALA A 47 5.72 36.07 -24.41
CA ALA A 47 4.53 36.93 -24.29
C ALA A 47 4.11 37.14 -22.82
N VAL A 48 4.16 36.08 -22.00
CA VAL A 48 3.83 36.17 -20.58
C VAL A 48 4.87 36.98 -19.81
N ILE A 49 6.16 36.76 -20.07
CA ILE A 49 7.23 37.55 -19.45
C ILE A 49 7.11 39.03 -19.85
N ALA A 50 6.77 39.34 -21.10
CA ALA A 50 6.55 40.71 -21.54
C ALA A 50 5.39 41.38 -20.78
N ASN A 51 4.26 40.68 -20.63
CA ASN A 51 3.10 41.19 -19.89
C ASN A 51 3.38 41.36 -18.39
N LEU A 52 4.10 40.41 -17.77
CA LEU A 52 4.51 40.50 -16.37
C LEU A 52 5.46 41.68 -16.15
N LYS A 53 6.38 41.96 -17.07
CA LYS A 53 7.26 43.14 -17.02
C LYS A 53 6.50 44.46 -17.09
N VAL A 54 5.36 44.51 -17.81
CA VAL A 54 4.50 45.69 -17.83
C VAL A 54 3.83 45.89 -16.47
N LEU A 55 3.36 44.81 -15.84
CA LEU A 55 2.76 44.85 -14.50
C LEU A 55 3.79 45.15 -13.40
N GLU A 56 5.03 44.68 -13.56
CA GLU A 56 6.18 45.00 -12.69
C GLU A 56 6.45 46.50 -12.69
N LYS A 57 6.59 47.12 -13.87
CA LYS A 57 6.74 48.58 -13.99
C LYS A 57 5.56 49.36 -13.42
N ALA A 58 4.34 48.85 -13.56
CA ALA A 58 3.16 49.46 -12.94
C ALA A 58 3.21 49.37 -11.41
N SER A 59 3.68 48.25 -10.87
CA SER A 59 3.85 48.07 -9.42
C SER A 59 4.95 48.97 -8.86
N GLU A 60 6.07 49.15 -9.57
CA GLU A 60 7.16 50.06 -9.17
C GLU A 60 6.69 51.51 -9.04
N LYS A 61 5.82 51.96 -9.97
CA LYS A 61 5.21 53.30 -9.89
C LYS A 61 4.33 53.45 -8.67
N LEU A 62 3.44 52.48 -8.43
CA LEU A 62 2.56 52.49 -7.25
C LEU A 62 3.35 52.43 -5.94
N VAL A 63 4.48 51.72 -5.90
CA VAL A 63 5.38 51.68 -4.74
C VAL A 63 6.07 53.03 -4.53
N ALA A 64 6.52 53.69 -5.61
CA ALA A 64 7.09 55.03 -5.51
C ALA A 64 6.05 56.06 -5.01
N GLU A 65 4.82 55.99 -5.50
CA GLU A 65 3.69 56.82 -5.05
C GLU A 65 3.34 56.53 -3.59
N ALA A 66 3.31 55.26 -3.17
CA ALA A 66 3.07 54.86 -1.79
C ALA A 66 4.16 55.40 -0.84
N ASN A 67 5.43 55.34 -1.25
CA ASN A 67 6.55 55.84 -0.44
C ASN A 67 6.56 57.37 -0.31
N ALA A 68 6.02 58.09 -1.30
CA ALA A 68 5.91 59.55 -1.25
C ALA A 68 4.69 60.04 -0.47
N LEU A 69 3.72 59.16 -0.19
CA LEU A 69 2.46 59.52 0.45
C LEU A 69 2.62 59.67 1.97
N VAL A 70 2.31 60.86 2.49
CA VAL A 70 2.18 61.13 3.93
C VAL A 70 0.72 61.45 4.21
N ILE A 71 0.13 60.82 5.23
CA ILE A 71 -1.29 60.97 5.56
C ILE A 71 -1.43 61.88 6.78
N GLN A 72 -1.83 63.12 6.56
CA GLN A 72 -2.10 64.14 7.59
C GLN A 72 -3.53 64.70 7.47
N THR A 73 -4.14 64.62 6.28
CA THR A 73 -5.47 65.16 5.98
C THR A 73 -6.47 64.08 5.57
N PRO A 74 -7.79 64.33 5.69
CA PRO A 74 -8.84 63.41 5.22
C PRO A 74 -8.76 63.11 3.71
N ASP A 75 -8.31 64.07 2.90
CA ASP A 75 -8.14 63.91 1.44
C ASP A 75 -6.94 63.02 1.08
N GLU A 76 -5.89 63.00 1.90
CA GLU A 76 -4.78 62.07 1.73
C GLU A 76 -5.18 60.63 2.10
N LYS A 77 -6.13 60.47 3.04
CA LYS A 77 -6.68 59.16 3.40
C LYS A 77 -7.51 58.55 2.26
N THR A 78 -8.28 59.35 1.52
CA THR A 78 -9.02 58.84 0.33
C THR A 78 -8.04 58.42 -0.75
N ARG A 79 -7.01 59.24 -1.04
CA ARG A 79 -5.93 58.88 -1.98
C ARG A 79 -5.19 57.59 -1.58
N ALA A 80 -4.89 57.40 -0.29
CA ALA A 80 -4.29 56.15 0.20
C ALA A 80 -5.18 54.93 -0.05
N THR A 81 -6.50 55.11 0.06
CA THR A 81 -7.49 54.05 -0.17
C THR A 81 -7.57 53.69 -1.66
N ASP A 82 -7.55 54.69 -2.54
CA ASP A 82 -7.54 54.49 -4.00
C ASP A 82 -6.26 53.77 -4.44
N LEU A 83 -5.09 54.20 -3.94
CA LEU A 83 -3.80 53.57 -4.20
C LEU A 83 -3.76 52.09 -3.76
N SER A 84 -4.38 51.79 -2.61
CA SER A 84 -4.56 50.41 -2.14
C SER A 84 -5.45 49.58 -3.07
N GLY A 85 -6.53 50.17 -3.60
CA GLY A 85 -7.40 49.56 -4.61
C GLY A 85 -6.67 49.25 -5.92
N ASP A 86 -5.83 50.18 -6.39
CA ASP A 86 -5.01 50.02 -7.59
C ASP A 86 -3.97 48.91 -7.43
N LEU A 87 -3.28 48.88 -6.27
CA LEU A 87 -2.34 47.81 -5.94
C LEU A 87 -3.03 46.44 -5.94
N GLN A 88 -4.23 46.35 -5.34
CA GLN A 88 -5.00 45.12 -5.31
C GLN A 88 -5.43 44.68 -6.72
N THR A 89 -5.69 45.63 -7.62
CA THR A 89 -6.01 45.35 -9.02
C THR A 89 -4.80 44.79 -9.78
N VAL A 90 -3.61 45.34 -9.56
CA VAL A 90 -2.35 44.81 -10.13
C VAL A 90 -2.09 43.39 -9.62
N ILE A 91 -2.23 43.14 -8.32
CA ILE A 91 -2.08 41.80 -7.73
C ILE A 91 -3.04 40.80 -8.36
N LYS A 92 -4.32 41.16 -8.52
CA LYS A 92 -5.32 40.30 -9.17
C LYS A 92 -4.95 39.98 -10.62
N LYS A 93 -4.44 40.97 -11.38
CA LYS A 93 -4.00 40.78 -12.77
C LYS A 93 -2.79 39.84 -12.87
N VAL A 94 -1.79 40.00 -12.01
CA VAL A 94 -0.62 39.09 -11.94
C VAL A 94 -1.07 37.66 -11.64
N LYS A 95 -1.89 37.47 -10.60
CA LYS A 95 -2.43 36.14 -10.25
C LYS A 95 -3.18 35.51 -11.40
N LYS A 96 -4.09 36.26 -12.03
CA LYS A 96 -4.86 35.78 -13.17
C LYS A 96 -3.96 35.37 -14.34
N GLN A 97 -2.94 36.16 -14.69
CA GLN A 97 -2.01 35.81 -15.77
C GLN A 97 -1.18 34.55 -15.44
N CYS A 98 -0.73 34.42 -14.20
CA CYS A 98 -0.02 33.22 -13.74
C CYS A 98 -0.94 31.98 -13.76
N ASP A 99 -2.17 32.11 -13.28
CA ASP A 99 -3.16 31.03 -13.26
C ASP A 99 -3.54 30.64 -14.69
N ASP A 100 -3.85 31.60 -15.57
CA ASP A 100 -4.18 31.36 -16.98
C ASP A 100 -3.05 30.62 -17.72
N PHE A 101 -1.79 30.98 -17.43
CA PHE A 101 -0.62 30.29 -17.98
C PHE A 101 -0.43 28.87 -17.42
N LEU A 102 -0.68 28.67 -16.12
CA LEU A 102 -0.50 27.38 -15.45
C LEU A 102 -1.70 26.42 -15.59
N LEU A 103 -2.90 26.92 -15.88
CA LEU A 103 -4.13 26.14 -16.06
C LEU A 103 -3.96 24.97 -17.04
N PRO A 104 -3.43 25.13 -18.27
CA PRO A 104 -3.24 24.01 -19.19
C PRO A 104 -2.26 22.97 -18.63
N TYR A 105 -1.17 23.40 -17.97
CA TYR A 105 -0.23 22.49 -17.32
C TYR A 105 -0.89 21.70 -16.19
N ASN A 106 -1.66 22.37 -15.33
CA ASN A 106 -2.37 21.74 -14.22
C ASN A 106 -3.41 20.71 -14.71
N LYS A 107 -4.08 20.98 -15.84
CA LYS A 107 -4.98 20.02 -16.49
C LYS A 107 -4.22 18.78 -16.96
N VAL A 108 -3.11 18.96 -17.69
CA VAL A 108 -2.27 17.84 -18.15
C VAL A 108 -1.72 17.05 -16.97
N ARG A 109 -1.17 17.72 -15.95
CA ARG A 109 -0.67 17.12 -14.72
C ARG A 109 -1.75 16.28 -14.01
N THR A 110 -2.98 16.79 -13.93
CA THR A 110 -4.10 16.07 -13.32
C THR A 110 -4.44 14.80 -14.11
N VAL A 111 -4.50 14.87 -15.45
CA VAL A 111 -4.76 13.71 -16.30
C VAL A 111 -3.63 12.67 -16.19
N VAL A 112 -2.37 13.08 -16.28
CA VAL A 112 -1.20 12.20 -16.14
C VAL A 112 -1.18 11.54 -14.76
N ASN A 113 -1.44 12.29 -13.69
CA ASN A 113 -1.54 11.73 -12.35
C ASN A 113 -2.72 10.75 -12.23
N GLY A 114 -3.84 11.02 -12.88
CA GLY A 114 -4.98 10.09 -12.96
C GLY A 114 -4.64 8.79 -13.67
N VAL A 115 -3.92 8.84 -14.79
CA VAL A 115 -3.44 7.65 -15.51
C VAL A 115 -2.42 6.88 -14.66
N LYS A 116 -1.41 7.57 -14.11
CA LYS A 116 -0.41 6.98 -13.21
C LYS A 116 -1.07 6.27 -12.02
N LYS A 117 -2.06 6.92 -11.38
CA LYS A 117 -2.82 6.35 -10.26
C LYS A 117 -3.55 5.08 -10.68
N ARG A 118 -4.30 5.09 -11.79
CA ARG A 118 -4.99 3.91 -12.30
C ARG A 118 -4.04 2.73 -12.57
N ILE A 119 -2.90 2.98 -13.20
CA ILE A 119 -1.88 1.95 -13.46
C ILE A 119 -1.30 1.41 -12.15
N THR A 120 -0.95 2.30 -11.22
CA THR A 120 -0.37 1.93 -9.92
C THR A 120 -1.37 1.15 -9.06
N ASP A 121 -2.64 1.56 -9.04
CA ASP A 121 -3.72 0.90 -8.31
C ASP A 121 -3.99 -0.50 -8.90
N ALA A 122 -4.01 -0.63 -10.23
CA ALA A 122 -4.14 -1.93 -10.88
C ALA A 122 -2.95 -2.85 -10.57
N ALA A 123 -1.71 -2.35 -10.68
CA ALA A 123 -0.51 -3.12 -10.39
C ALA A 123 -0.43 -3.55 -8.92
N THR A 124 -0.78 -2.67 -7.98
CA THR A 124 -0.81 -3.00 -6.54
C THR A 124 -1.89 -4.02 -6.20
N LYS A 125 -3.09 -3.92 -6.82
CA LYS A 125 -4.14 -4.95 -6.70
C LYS A 125 -3.66 -6.30 -7.22
N THR A 126 -3.08 -6.35 -8.43
CA THR A 126 -2.53 -7.58 -9.00
C THR A 126 -1.44 -8.18 -8.12
N LYS A 127 -0.52 -7.36 -7.61
CA LYS A 127 0.52 -7.79 -6.66
C LYS A 127 -0.10 -8.41 -5.39
N SER A 128 -1.13 -7.80 -4.84
CA SER A 128 -1.85 -8.32 -3.67
C SER A 128 -2.48 -9.69 -3.96
N ILE A 129 -3.14 -9.85 -5.11
CA ILE A 129 -3.73 -11.12 -5.54
C ILE A 129 -2.68 -12.22 -5.67
N VAL A 130 -1.55 -11.93 -6.34
CA VAL A 130 -0.45 -12.89 -6.51
C VAL A 130 0.15 -13.27 -5.15
N ASN A 131 0.40 -12.30 -4.28
CA ASN A 131 0.90 -12.57 -2.93
C ASN A 131 -0.06 -13.44 -2.10
N ASN A 132 -1.38 -13.22 -2.22
CA ASN A 132 -2.37 -14.05 -1.56
C ASN A 132 -2.36 -15.49 -2.08
N LYS A 133 -2.21 -15.70 -3.40
CA LYS A 133 -2.06 -17.04 -3.98
C LYS A 133 -0.79 -17.74 -3.50
N ILE A 134 0.33 -17.01 -3.41
CA ILE A 134 1.59 -17.55 -2.87
C ILE A 134 1.40 -17.98 -1.40
N MET A 135 0.71 -17.18 -0.58
CA MET A 135 0.42 -17.56 0.81
C MET A 135 -0.51 -18.77 0.90
N GLN A 136 -1.56 -18.84 0.05
CA GLN A 136 -2.46 -19.99 -0.01
C GLN A 136 -1.72 -21.27 -0.40
N TYR A 137 -0.84 -21.19 -1.41
CA TYR A 137 -0.02 -22.30 -1.83
C TYR A 137 0.89 -22.80 -0.70
N LYS A 138 1.57 -21.89 0.00
CA LYS A 138 2.40 -22.24 1.15
C LYS A 138 1.60 -22.94 2.26
N ARG A 139 0.41 -22.42 2.57
CA ARG A 139 -0.49 -23.06 3.55
C ARG A 139 -0.90 -24.46 3.11
N GLN A 140 -1.14 -24.67 1.82
CA GLN A 140 -1.46 -25.99 1.27
C GLN A 140 -0.26 -26.94 1.36
N GLU A 141 0.94 -26.44 1.10
CA GLU A 141 2.18 -27.20 1.21
C GLU A 141 2.44 -27.63 2.66
N GLU A 142 2.26 -26.74 3.64
CA GLU A 142 2.35 -27.04 5.07
C GLU A 142 1.33 -28.13 5.48
N LEU A 143 0.07 -28.02 5.04
CA LEU A 143 -0.94 -29.05 5.30
C LEU A 143 -0.59 -30.41 4.68
N ASN A 144 -0.02 -30.42 3.48
CA ASN A 144 0.41 -31.66 2.83
C ASN A 144 1.60 -32.30 3.57
N GLN A 145 2.53 -31.48 4.08
CA GLN A 145 3.65 -31.95 4.90
C GLN A 145 3.18 -32.53 6.24
N GLU A 146 2.24 -31.87 6.92
CA GLU A 146 1.67 -32.41 8.15
C GLU A 146 1.00 -33.78 7.92
N LYS A 147 0.26 -33.93 6.81
CA LYS A 147 -0.34 -35.23 6.44
C LYS A 147 0.71 -36.28 6.14
N ALA A 148 1.74 -35.94 5.36
CA ALA A 148 2.84 -36.85 5.07
C ALA A 148 3.56 -37.29 6.34
N GLN A 149 3.85 -36.35 7.25
CA GLN A 149 4.49 -36.65 8.52
C GLN A 149 3.62 -37.56 9.39
N ARG A 150 2.30 -37.33 9.47
CA ARG A 150 1.39 -38.23 10.19
C ARG A 150 1.40 -39.65 9.64
N ILE A 151 1.41 -39.82 8.32
CA ILE A 151 1.49 -41.14 7.68
C ILE A 151 2.82 -41.82 8.02
N ILE A 152 3.94 -41.10 7.96
CA ILE A 152 5.26 -41.62 8.34
C ILE A 152 5.30 -42.01 9.82
N ASP A 153 4.75 -41.18 10.70
CA ASP A 153 4.69 -41.43 12.14
C ASP A 153 3.80 -42.66 12.47
N GLU A 154 2.71 -42.85 11.72
CA GLU A 154 1.86 -44.05 11.84
C GLU A 154 2.57 -45.31 11.34
N GLN A 155 3.23 -45.25 10.19
CA GLN A 155 4.00 -46.38 9.64
C GLN A 155 5.16 -46.77 10.55
N THR A 156 5.93 -45.79 11.05
CA THR A 156 7.02 -46.06 11.99
C THR A 156 6.53 -46.68 13.30
N LYS A 157 5.38 -46.26 13.83
CA LYS A 157 4.75 -46.91 14.99
C LYS A 157 4.35 -48.36 14.71
N ILE A 158 3.82 -48.66 13.53
CA ILE A 158 3.44 -50.03 13.15
C ILE A 158 4.68 -50.92 13.06
N VAL A 159 5.72 -50.43 12.39
CA VAL A 159 6.99 -51.16 12.21
C VAL A 159 7.68 -51.36 13.56
N GLN A 160 7.75 -50.33 14.42
CA GLN A 160 8.31 -50.46 15.76
C GLN A 160 7.56 -51.53 16.58
N LYS A 161 6.22 -51.55 16.53
CA LYS A 161 5.42 -52.59 17.20
C LYS A 161 5.74 -54.01 16.70
N GLN A 162 6.10 -54.18 15.43
CA GLN A 162 6.51 -55.48 14.89
C GLN A 162 7.88 -55.90 15.42
N TYR A 163 8.85 -54.97 15.43
CA TYR A 163 10.17 -55.23 16.03
C TYR A 163 10.08 -55.52 17.53
N ASP A 164 9.25 -54.79 18.27
CA ASP A 164 9.04 -55.00 19.70
C ASP A 164 8.45 -56.40 20.00
N LYS A 165 7.59 -56.93 19.11
CA LYS A 165 7.06 -58.30 19.23
C LYS A 165 8.14 -59.36 19.00
N GLN A 166 8.90 -59.22 17.92
CA GLN A 166 10.00 -60.16 17.60
C GLN A 166 11.10 -60.14 18.67
N ALA A 167 11.43 -58.96 19.20
CA ALA A 167 12.41 -58.80 20.27
C ALA A 167 11.96 -59.48 21.57
N LYS A 168 10.65 -59.41 21.90
CA LYS A 168 10.07 -60.14 23.04
C LYS A 168 10.15 -61.65 22.90
N GLU A 169 9.87 -62.18 21.70
CA GLU A 169 9.98 -63.61 21.40
C GLU A 169 11.42 -64.10 21.56
N LEU A 170 12.39 -63.30 21.09
CA LEU A 170 13.81 -63.61 21.15
C LEU A 170 14.48 -63.23 22.49
N LYS A 171 13.77 -62.58 23.42
CA LYS A 171 14.28 -62.00 24.69
C LYS A 171 15.48 -61.05 24.51
N ILE A 172 15.55 -60.36 23.37
CA ILE A 172 16.58 -59.35 23.07
C ILE A 172 15.96 -57.96 23.20
N THR A 173 16.77 -56.95 23.52
CA THR A 173 16.34 -55.56 23.57
C THR A 173 16.01 -55.04 22.16
N ALA A 174 14.78 -54.55 21.96
CA ALA A 174 14.34 -54.05 20.65
C ALA A 174 15.14 -52.78 20.25
N PRO A 175 15.62 -52.68 19.01
CA PRO A 175 16.25 -51.47 18.51
C PRO A 175 15.20 -50.36 18.34
N ILE A 176 15.52 -49.15 18.80
CA ILE A 176 14.67 -47.96 18.62
C ILE A 176 14.89 -47.44 17.20
N LEU A 177 13.87 -47.50 16.36
CA LEU A 177 13.94 -46.94 15.00
C LEU A 177 13.95 -45.41 15.06
N LYS A 178 14.89 -44.81 14.34
CA LYS A 178 14.88 -43.37 14.11
C LYS A 178 13.71 -43.04 13.17
N PRO A 179 12.91 -42.00 13.46
CA PRO A 179 11.84 -41.60 12.57
C PRO A 179 12.40 -41.15 11.22
N ILE A 180 11.78 -41.62 10.13
CA ILE A 180 12.10 -41.17 8.78
C ILE A 180 11.70 -39.69 8.69
N GLN A 181 12.62 -38.82 8.31
CA GLN A 181 12.33 -37.39 8.19
C GLN A 181 11.72 -37.08 6.82
N ALA A 182 10.60 -36.37 6.80
CA ALA A 182 10.08 -35.81 5.56
C ALA A 182 11.08 -34.80 4.97
N PRO A 183 11.22 -34.72 3.62
CA PRO A 183 12.08 -33.74 2.98
C PRO A 183 11.63 -32.32 3.31
N LYS A 184 12.58 -31.46 3.70
CA LYS A 184 12.31 -30.05 4.04
C LYS A 184 12.15 -29.23 2.76
N PRO A 185 11.12 -28.37 2.66
CA PRO A 185 10.94 -27.51 1.48
C PRO A 185 12.03 -26.44 1.39
N GLU A 186 12.32 -25.99 0.17
CA GLU A 186 13.28 -24.93 -0.08
C GLU A 186 12.77 -23.59 0.47
N ARG A 187 13.62 -22.89 1.23
CA ARG A 187 13.24 -21.64 1.92
C ARG A 187 13.11 -20.43 0.98
N VAL A 188 13.76 -20.48 -0.18
CA VAL A 188 13.81 -19.38 -1.15
C VAL A 188 13.55 -19.92 -2.53
N VAL A 189 12.43 -19.52 -3.12
CA VAL A 189 12.10 -19.86 -4.50
C VAL A 189 12.63 -18.77 -5.40
N ARG A 190 13.50 -19.14 -6.35
CA ARG A 190 14.02 -18.25 -7.39
C ARG A 190 13.19 -18.44 -8.65
N GLY A 191 12.64 -17.36 -9.17
CA GLY A 191 11.99 -17.37 -10.47
C GLY A 191 13.01 -17.21 -11.59
N ASP A 192 12.65 -17.69 -12.79
CA ASP A 192 13.49 -17.67 -13.98
C ASP A 192 13.92 -16.25 -14.39
N THR A 193 13.13 -15.24 -14.05
CA THR A 193 13.41 -13.83 -14.32
C THR A 193 14.42 -13.20 -13.34
N GLY A 194 15.06 -13.99 -12.48
CA GLY A 194 16.01 -13.50 -11.46
C GLY A 194 15.34 -12.86 -10.24
N ALA A 195 14.00 -12.77 -10.21
CA ALA A 195 13.26 -12.36 -9.03
C ALA A 195 13.27 -13.50 -7.99
N SER A 196 13.59 -13.17 -6.73
CA SER A 196 13.50 -14.11 -5.62
C SER A 196 12.35 -13.73 -4.70
N VAL A 197 11.61 -14.75 -4.25
CA VAL A 197 10.54 -14.60 -3.26
C VAL A 197 10.98 -15.34 -2.00
N TYR A 198 11.01 -14.63 -0.88
CA TYR A 198 11.21 -15.24 0.42
C TYR A 198 10.16 -14.76 1.41
N MET A 199 9.84 -15.62 2.37
CA MET A 199 8.88 -15.31 3.42
C MET A 199 9.58 -14.58 4.55
N ARG A 200 9.13 -13.35 4.83
CA ARG A 200 9.58 -12.59 5.99
C ARG A 200 8.52 -12.62 7.08
N LYS A 201 8.87 -13.20 8.20
CA LYS A 201 8.12 -13.08 9.45
C LYS A 201 8.19 -11.63 9.93
N THR A 202 7.02 -11.02 10.08
CA THR A 202 6.86 -9.63 10.53
C THR A 202 5.92 -9.61 11.71
N TRP A 203 6.40 -9.12 12.85
CA TRP A 203 5.57 -8.90 14.02
C TRP A 203 4.59 -7.77 13.74
N LYS A 204 3.30 -8.02 14.00
CA LYS A 204 2.23 -7.04 13.92
C LYS A 204 1.56 -6.91 15.27
N CYS A 205 1.13 -5.69 15.57
CA CYS A 205 0.25 -5.38 16.67
C CYS A 205 -1.17 -5.19 16.12
N GLU A 206 -2.18 -5.63 16.83
CA GLU A 206 -3.59 -5.33 16.53
C GLU A 206 -4.26 -4.90 17.83
N ILE A 207 -4.89 -3.72 17.83
CA ILE A 207 -5.56 -3.17 19.02
C ILE A 207 -6.86 -3.95 19.21
N VAL A 208 -7.01 -4.61 20.35
CA VAL A 208 -8.24 -5.33 20.71
C VAL A 208 -9.11 -4.45 21.59
N GLU A 209 -8.51 -3.78 22.57
CA GLU A 209 -9.19 -2.91 23.53
C GLU A 209 -8.49 -1.55 23.56
N PRO A 210 -9.07 -0.51 22.92
CA PRO A 210 -8.43 0.79 22.80
C PRO A 210 -8.27 1.51 24.16
N ASP A 211 -9.17 1.25 25.11
CA ASP A 211 -9.17 1.91 26.42
C ASP A 211 -8.06 1.38 27.35
N ASN A 212 -7.61 0.14 27.12
CA ASN A 212 -6.52 -0.49 27.87
C ASN A 212 -5.13 -0.23 27.26
N VAL A 213 -5.04 0.55 26.17
CA VAL A 213 -3.74 0.89 25.60
C VAL A 213 -3.11 2.00 26.45
N PRO A 214 -1.96 1.74 27.09
CA PRO A 214 -1.35 2.76 27.95
C PRO A 214 -0.97 3.99 27.13
N MET A 215 -1.42 5.16 27.57
CA MET A 215 -1.11 6.47 26.95
C MET A 215 0.40 6.78 26.96
N ALA A 216 1.17 6.08 27.78
CA ALA A 216 2.62 6.13 27.79
C ALA A 216 3.20 4.71 27.81
N LEU A 217 4.02 4.38 26.82
CA LEU A 217 4.86 3.18 26.89
C LEU A 217 6.09 3.50 27.73
N LEU A 218 6.23 2.79 28.84
CA LEU A 218 7.32 2.91 29.79
C LEU A 218 8.44 1.93 29.45
N ASP A 219 9.67 2.36 29.70
CA ASP A 219 10.84 1.49 29.67
C ASP A 219 10.93 0.60 30.89
N LYS A 220 11.80 -0.41 30.80
CA LYS A 220 12.26 -1.20 31.97
C LYS A 220 12.82 -0.34 33.11
N GLU A 221 13.23 0.90 32.82
CA GLU A 221 13.70 1.90 33.79
C GLU A 221 12.61 2.88 34.25
N GLY A 222 11.35 2.69 33.86
CA GLY A 222 10.24 3.60 34.21
C GLY A 222 10.26 4.95 33.48
N LYS A 223 11.10 5.14 32.45
CA LYS A 223 11.12 6.34 31.61
C LYS A 223 10.08 6.25 30.50
N ILE A 224 9.40 7.36 30.20
CA ILE A 224 8.44 7.46 29.10
C ILE A 224 9.20 7.40 27.77
N ARG A 225 9.05 6.31 27.00
CA ARG A 225 9.64 6.19 25.66
C ARG A 225 8.78 6.84 24.58
N TYR A 226 7.46 6.73 24.72
CA TYR A 226 6.51 7.32 23.80
C TYR A 226 5.30 7.84 24.56
N ARG A 227 4.92 9.10 24.29
CA ARG A 227 3.63 9.64 24.70
C ARG A 227 2.64 9.40 23.55
N LEU A 228 1.82 8.38 23.68
CA LEU A 228 0.73 8.07 22.74
C LEU A 228 -0.43 8.99 23.08
N CYS A 229 -0.47 10.19 22.48
CA CYS A 229 -1.61 11.10 22.64
C CYS A 229 -2.91 10.51 22.05
N VAL A 230 -2.81 9.54 21.15
CA VAL A 230 -3.92 8.76 20.56
C VAL A 230 -3.39 7.34 20.28
N PRO A 231 -4.16 6.26 20.55
CA PRO A 231 -3.78 4.90 20.19
C PRO A 231 -3.65 4.75 18.68
N SER A 232 -2.45 4.99 18.17
CA SER A 232 -2.12 4.91 16.74
C SER A 232 -1.43 3.59 16.45
N GLN A 233 -2.05 2.81 15.57
CA GLN A 233 -1.54 1.53 15.09
C GLN A 233 -0.10 1.61 14.54
N THR A 234 0.28 2.76 13.98
CA THR A 234 1.63 3.00 13.45
C THR A 234 2.69 3.06 14.55
N LEU A 235 2.39 3.75 15.65
CA LEU A 235 3.30 3.89 16.79
C LEU A 235 3.47 2.55 17.52
N LEU A 236 2.38 1.81 17.69
CA LEU A 236 2.41 0.47 18.28
C LEU A 236 3.23 -0.51 17.43
N ASN A 237 3.05 -0.49 16.11
CA ASN A 237 3.87 -1.31 15.21
C ASN A 237 5.35 -0.92 15.26
N ASN A 238 5.68 0.35 15.50
CA ASN A 238 7.06 0.78 15.68
C ASN A 238 7.62 0.30 17.03
N ALA A 239 6.86 0.37 18.12
CA ALA A 239 7.26 -0.19 19.42
C ALA A 239 7.55 -1.70 19.32
N VAL A 240 6.69 -2.45 18.62
CA VAL A 240 6.91 -3.87 18.35
C VAL A 240 8.17 -4.11 17.51
N LYS A 241 8.46 -3.26 16.51
CA LYS A 241 9.74 -3.34 15.77
C LYS A 241 10.95 -3.08 16.66
N MET A 242 10.83 -2.24 17.68
CA MET A 242 11.90 -1.92 18.65
C MET A 242 12.12 -3.01 19.69
N GLY A 243 11.34 -4.10 19.65
CA GLY A 243 11.52 -5.26 20.52
C GLY A 243 10.44 -5.44 21.57
N GLU A 244 9.44 -4.56 21.62
CA GLU A 244 8.33 -4.75 22.55
C GLU A 244 7.49 -5.97 22.12
N ARG A 245 7.19 -6.85 23.06
CA ARG A 245 6.48 -8.12 22.79
C ARG A 245 5.19 -8.25 23.59
N HIS A 246 4.96 -7.35 24.54
CA HIS A 246 3.74 -7.27 25.31
C HIS A 246 3.31 -5.82 25.44
N ILE A 247 2.09 -5.51 24.99
CA ILE A 247 1.47 -4.19 25.15
C ILE A 247 0.04 -4.46 25.60
N GLU A 248 -0.38 -3.86 26.71
CA GLU A 248 -1.75 -3.99 27.22
C GLU A 248 -2.77 -3.47 26.19
N GLY A 249 -3.92 -4.14 26.09
CA GLY A 249 -4.96 -3.85 25.08
C GLY A 249 -4.61 -4.26 23.64
N CYS A 250 -3.43 -4.84 23.40
CA CYS A 250 -2.94 -5.17 22.07
C CYS A 250 -2.58 -6.65 21.90
N ARG A 251 -3.02 -7.24 20.79
CA ARG A 251 -2.60 -8.58 20.36
C ARG A 251 -1.40 -8.47 19.42
N ILE A 252 -0.25 -8.95 19.88
CA ILE A 252 0.96 -9.03 19.07
C ILE A 252 1.07 -10.45 18.49
N TYR A 253 1.18 -10.56 17.16
CA TYR A 253 1.34 -11.85 16.48
C TYR A 253 2.37 -11.76 15.36
N GLU A 254 2.97 -12.91 15.05
CA GLU A 254 3.88 -13.06 13.93
C GLU A 254 3.07 -13.31 12.66
N GLN A 255 3.19 -12.43 11.67
CA GLN A 255 2.59 -12.63 10.36
C GLN A 255 3.68 -12.85 9.32
N GLU A 256 3.56 -13.93 8.56
CA GLU A 256 4.42 -14.15 7.40
C GLU A 256 3.94 -13.31 6.23
N LYS A 257 4.88 -12.66 5.55
CA LYS A 257 4.60 -11.90 4.32
C LYS A 257 5.59 -12.31 3.23
N PRO A 258 5.11 -12.57 2.01
CA PRO A 258 5.99 -12.74 0.86
C PRO A 258 6.66 -11.40 0.54
N VAL A 259 7.99 -11.40 0.53
CA VAL A 259 8.80 -10.25 0.10
C VAL A 259 9.49 -10.65 -1.20
N THR A 260 9.18 -9.91 -2.25
CA THR A 260 9.83 -10.06 -3.56
C THR A 260 11.00 -9.10 -3.64
N ARG A 261 12.17 -9.61 -4.02
CA ARG A 261 13.34 -8.79 -4.39
C ARG A 261 13.64 -9.03 -5.86
N SER A 262 13.62 -7.96 -6.66
CA SER A 262 14.18 -7.97 -8.00
C SER A 262 15.70 -7.85 -7.90
N ALA A 263 16.42 -8.58 -8.76
CA ALA A 263 17.85 -8.37 -8.98
C ALA A 263 18.10 -7.00 -9.63
#